data_AF-A0A421JTA8-F1
#
_entry.id   AF-A0A421JTA8-F1
#
_cell.length_a   1.000
_cell.length_b   1.000
_cell.length_c   1.000
_cell.angle_alpha   90.00
_cell.angle_beta   90.00
_cell.angle_gamma   90.00
#
_symmetry.space_group_name_H-M   'P 1'
#
loop_
_entity.id
_entity.type
_entity.pdbx_description
1 polymer ?
#
loop_
_entity_poly.entity_id
_entity_poly.type
_entity_poly.pdbx_seq_one_letter_code
_entity_poly.pdbx_strand_id
1 'polypeptide(L)'
;MSKKEDLVTLLGDRTMYGSTQVEPAVDEIYYNKLEKDIERVSQYINQADVAIKHLSQFEQQASIEEKIIAMYDSYERVTYIPDKNDTISTAATSSILDELISRNTAELEKKVDIDEVEQLTQEYKDILEVLEQDKQKKQEKIDVLTKKIDKFKFKPTIKTEIIKANELHKQLERMVKRVSTKYLALSSDASLDKAQLNHHLKSTTKLIDQLLLGDWVEPEYNTHNKFFIDTLVKNDVLLLNRTDNSVEVKLRGFDIE
;
A
#
# COMPACT_ATOMS: atom_id res chain seq x y z
N MET A 1 43.93 -23.06 10.59
CA MET A 1 44.38 -22.40 11.83
C MET A 1 44.48 -20.92 11.55
N SER A 2 43.86 -20.11 12.42
CA SER A 2 43.41 -18.76 12.09
C SER A 2 44.50 -17.75 12.36
N LYS A 3 44.69 -16.76 11.48
CA LYS A 3 45.66 -15.65 11.64
C LYS A 3 45.55 -14.87 12.97
N LYS A 4 44.48 -15.10 13.75
CA LYS A 4 44.32 -14.58 15.11
C LYS A 4 45.23 -15.28 16.14
N GLU A 5 45.55 -16.55 15.95
CA GLU A 5 46.35 -17.32 16.91
C GLU A 5 47.83 -16.93 16.84
N ASP A 6 48.34 -16.63 15.64
CA ASP A 6 49.72 -16.16 15.44
C ASP A 6 49.97 -14.73 15.96
N LEU A 7 48.92 -13.91 16.08
CA LEU A 7 49.01 -12.54 16.62
C LEU A 7 49.06 -12.53 18.16
N VAL A 8 48.46 -13.52 18.81
CA VAL A 8 48.44 -13.63 20.28
C VAL A 8 49.77 -14.18 20.79
N THR A 9 50.40 -15.10 20.06
CA THR A 9 51.75 -15.59 20.40
C THR A 9 52.84 -14.54 20.17
N LEU A 10 52.71 -13.68 19.15
CA LEU A 10 53.65 -12.57 18.90
C LEU A 10 53.61 -11.45 19.96
N LEU A 11 52.51 -11.32 20.70
CA LEU A 11 52.37 -10.38 21.81
C LEU A 11 52.82 -10.98 23.16
N GLY A 12 52.87 -12.30 23.28
CA GLY A 12 53.26 -13.00 24.51
C GLY A 12 54.78 -13.04 24.78
N ASP A 13 55.61 -13.11 23.73
CA ASP A 13 57.04 -13.40 23.88
C ASP A 13 57.97 -12.18 24.03
N ARG A 14 57.41 -10.96 24.12
CA ARG A 14 58.22 -9.72 24.17
C ARG A 14 58.49 -9.15 25.56
N THR A 15 58.14 -9.86 26.63
CA THR A 15 58.31 -9.38 28.02
C THR A 15 59.23 -10.29 28.84
N MET A 16 60.45 -10.52 28.37
CA MET A 16 61.53 -11.03 29.21
C MET A 16 62.80 -10.21 28.93
N TYR A 17 63.37 -9.66 30.00
CA TYR A 17 64.59 -8.84 30.15
C TYR A 17 64.41 -7.32 30.27
N GLY A 18 64.52 -6.84 31.52
CA GLY A 18 64.87 -5.45 31.84
C GLY A 18 64.13 -4.89 33.05
N SER A 19 64.77 -4.88 34.22
CA SER A 19 64.32 -4.18 35.42
C SER A 19 64.21 -2.67 35.19
N THR A 20 63.03 -2.03 35.30
CA THR A 20 62.85 -0.64 35.78
C THR A 20 61.37 -0.23 35.81
N GLN A 21 60.94 0.33 36.95
CA GLN A 21 59.78 1.20 37.20
C GLN A 21 58.47 0.92 36.43
N VAL A 22 57.44 0.50 37.18
CA VAL A 22 56.04 0.58 36.73
C VAL A 22 55.75 2.05 36.45
N GLU A 23 55.60 2.42 35.18
CA GLU A 23 55.15 3.76 34.79
C GLU A 23 53.80 4.03 35.48
N PRO A 24 53.65 5.14 36.23
CA PRO A 24 52.36 5.50 36.79
C PRO A 24 51.35 5.67 35.66
N ALA A 25 50.10 5.26 35.91
CA ALA A 25 49.05 5.38 34.90
C ALA A 25 48.95 6.85 34.46
N VAL A 26 48.70 7.08 33.16
CA VAL A 26 48.66 8.43 32.56
C VAL A 26 47.75 9.39 33.35
N ASP A 27 46.68 8.85 33.93
CA ASP A 27 45.72 9.58 34.77
C ASP A 27 46.30 9.99 36.14
N GLU A 28 47.14 9.14 36.75
CA GLU A 28 47.83 9.48 38.02
C GLU A 28 48.85 10.60 37.81
N ILE A 29 49.55 10.61 36.67
CA ILE A 29 50.48 11.68 36.30
C ILE A 29 49.72 12.99 36.11
N TYR A 30 48.59 12.95 35.41
CA TYR A 30 47.73 14.12 35.19
C TYR A 30 47.18 14.65 36.51
N TYR A 31 46.67 13.78 37.39
CA TYR A 31 46.11 14.17 38.68
C TYR A 31 47.15 14.83 39.58
N ASN A 32 48.34 14.22 39.72
CA ASN A 32 49.44 14.78 40.50
C ASN A 32 49.92 16.14 39.96
N LYS A 33 49.79 16.37 38.64
CA LYS A 33 50.14 17.63 38.01
C LYS A 33 49.09 18.70 38.27
N LEU A 34 47.82 18.35 38.14
CA LEU A 34 46.70 19.23 38.44
C LEU A 34 46.70 19.66 39.92
N GLU A 35 47.01 18.74 40.84
CA GLU A 35 47.11 19.05 42.28
C GLU A 35 48.20 20.10 42.56
N LYS A 36 49.37 19.97 41.92
CA LYS A 36 50.44 20.98 42.02
C LYS A 36 50.04 22.31 41.39
N ASP A 37 49.34 22.28 40.25
CA ASP A 37 48.83 23.49 39.59
C ASP A 37 47.84 24.22 40.51
N ILE A 38 46.92 23.49 41.16
CA ILE A 38 45.96 24.02 42.13
C ILE A 38 46.68 24.62 43.34
N GLU A 39 47.66 23.92 43.91
CA GLU A 39 48.42 24.41 45.07
C GLU A 39 49.16 25.71 44.73
N ARG A 40 49.83 25.74 43.57
CA ARG A 40 50.55 26.92 43.07
C ARG A 40 49.63 28.11 42.86
N VAL A 41 48.50 27.92 42.20
CA VAL A 41 47.51 28.99 41.99
C VAL A 41 46.93 29.46 43.32
N SER A 42 46.66 28.55 44.26
CA SER A 42 46.19 28.89 45.60
C SER A 42 47.22 29.74 46.37
N GLN A 43 48.51 29.45 46.23
CA GLN A 43 49.58 30.27 46.80
C GLN A 43 49.61 31.67 46.19
N TYR A 44 49.46 31.80 44.87
CA TYR A 44 49.38 33.12 44.22
C TYR A 44 48.16 33.92 44.67
N ILE A 45 47.00 33.28 44.83
CA ILE A 45 45.80 33.92 45.38
C ILE A 45 46.07 34.43 46.79
N ASN A 46 46.65 33.61 47.66
CA ASN A 46 46.98 34.01 49.03
C ASN A 46 47.97 35.18 49.07
N GLN A 47 48.99 35.18 48.20
CA GLN A 47 49.94 36.28 48.09
C GLN A 47 49.26 37.56 47.59
N ALA A 48 48.37 37.43 46.60
CA ALA A 48 47.58 38.55 46.09
C ALA A 48 46.66 39.13 47.18
N ASP A 49 45.98 38.29 47.97
CA ASP A 49 45.12 38.74 49.06
C ASP A 49 45.90 39.50 50.15
N VAL A 50 47.11 39.04 50.47
CA VAL A 50 47.99 39.73 51.42
C VAL A 50 48.44 41.08 50.84
N ALA A 51 48.80 41.13 49.56
CA ALA A 51 49.18 42.36 48.88
C ALA A 51 48.00 43.35 48.80
N ILE A 52 46.80 42.88 48.48
CA ILE A 52 45.57 43.69 48.45
C ILE A 52 45.30 44.29 49.84
N LYS A 53 45.40 43.48 50.91
CA LYS A 53 45.22 44.00 52.28
C LYS A 53 46.24 45.07 52.62
N HIS A 54 47.51 44.88 52.25
CA HIS A 54 48.55 45.88 52.48
C HIS A 54 48.32 47.16 51.67
N LEU A 55 47.88 47.05 50.42
CA LEU A 55 47.66 48.17 49.51
C LEU A 55 46.32 48.91 49.76
N SER A 56 45.33 48.26 50.36
CA SER A 56 44.02 48.85 50.67
C SER A 56 44.10 50.08 51.57
N GLN A 57 45.14 50.16 52.40
CA GLN A 57 45.42 51.33 53.26
C GLN A 57 45.77 52.58 52.43
N PHE A 58 46.42 52.40 51.28
CA PHE A 58 46.79 53.47 50.35
C PHE A 58 45.66 53.80 49.39
N GLU A 59 44.81 52.82 49.04
CA GLU A 59 43.63 53.04 48.21
C GLU A 59 42.64 54.03 48.85
N GLN A 60 42.49 53.99 50.18
CA GLN A 60 41.62 54.93 50.89
C GLN A 60 42.13 56.38 50.83
N GLN A 61 43.43 56.58 50.57
CA GLN A 61 44.08 57.89 50.50
C GLN A 61 44.20 58.44 49.08
N ALA A 62 44.02 57.60 48.05
CA ALA A 62 44.13 57.99 46.65
C ALA A 62 42.90 58.79 46.18
N SER A 63 43.15 59.79 45.31
CA SER A 63 42.10 60.59 44.67
C SER A 63 41.28 59.77 43.67
N ILE A 64 40.09 60.26 43.33
CA ILE A 64 39.20 59.58 42.37
C ILE A 64 39.86 59.55 40.98
N GLU A 65 40.54 60.62 40.59
CA GLU A 65 41.24 60.75 39.32
C GLU A 65 42.36 59.71 39.18
N GLU A 66 43.15 59.49 40.23
CA GLU A 66 44.20 58.46 40.25
C GLU A 66 43.62 57.05 40.13
N LYS A 67 42.50 56.78 40.80
CA LYS A 67 41.80 55.48 40.69
C LYS A 67 41.28 55.22 39.29
N ILE A 68 40.74 56.25 38.62
CA ILE A 68 40.26 56.13 37.24
C ILE A 68 41.44 55.81 36.30
N ILE A 69 42.56 56.51 36.43
CA ILE A 69 43.75 56.26 35.61
C ILE A 69 44.29 54.84 35.84
N ALA A 70 44.41 54.41 37.09
CA ALA A 70 44.86 53.07 37.43
C ALA A 70 43.91 51.98 36.90
N MET A 71 42.60 52.23 36.93
CA MET A 71 41.60 51.32 36.35
C MET A 71 41.81 51.18 34.83
N TYR A 72 42.03 52.28 34.10
CA TYR A 72 42.30 52.23 32.66
C TYR A 72 43.60 51.49 32.34
N ASP A 73 44.68 51.71 33.09
CA ASP A 73 45.95 50.96 32.92
C ASP A 73 45.77 49.46 33.25
N SER A 74 44.91 49.13 34.22
CA SER A 74 44.65 47.73 34.58
C SER A 74 43.89 46.95 33.49
N TYR A 75 42.99 47.61 32.74
CA TYR A 75 42.28 46.98 31.62
C TYR A 75 43.18 46.60 30.45
N GLU A 76 44.33 47.27 30.29
CA GLU A 76 45.29 46.97 29.23
C GLU A 76 46.10 45.70 29.52
N ARG A 77 46.20 45.29 30.79
CA ARG A 77 47.13 44.23 31.23
C ARG A 77 46.38 42.97 31.68
N VAL A 78 46.80 41.83 31.15
CA VAL A 78 46.35 40.51 31.64
C VAL A 78 47.14 40.14 32.89
N THR A 79 46.44 39.96 34.00
CA THR A 79 47.03 39.78 35.34
C THR A 79 47.59 38.38 35.60
N TYR A 80 47.10 37.36 34.89
CA TYR A 80 47.58 35.99 35.02
C TYR A 80 47.85 35.36 33.65
N ILE A 81 49.07 34.85 33.49
CA ILE A 81 49.50 34.14 32.29
C ILE A 81 49.83 32.71 32.72
N PRO A 82 49.02 31.71 32.33
CA PRO A 82 49.29 30.32 32.69
C PRO A 82 50.56 29.83 31.99
N ASP A 83 51.28 28.93 32.66
CA ASP A 83 52.42 28.27 32.05
C ASP A 83 51.98 27.33 30.92
N LYS A 84 52.86 27.09 29.94
CA LYS A 84 52.58 26.18 28.81
C LYS A 84 52.21 24.75 29.27
N ASN A 85 52.68 24.36 30.45
CA ASN A 85 52.43 23.05 31.03
C ASN A 85 51.23 23.03 31.98
N ASP A 86 50.54 24.15 32.18
CA ASP A 86 49.45 24.22 33.16
C ASP A 86 48.23 23.45 32.66
N THR A 87 47.69 22.61 33.53
CA THR A 87 46.52 21.77 33.23
C THR A 87 45.21 22.39 33.72
N ILE A 88 45.29 23.52 34.44
CA ILE A 88 44.15 24.16 35.09
C ILE A 88 43.11 24.69 34.08
N SER A 89 43.55 25.21 32.93
CA SER A 89 42.65 25.72 31.88
C SER A 89 41.80 24.58 31.28
N THR A 90 42.42 23.42 31.06
CA THR A 90 41.72 22.23 30.55
C THR A 90 40.73 21.71 31.58
N ALA A 91 41.13 21.64 32.86
CA ALA A 91 40.25 21.22 33.95
C ALA A 91 39.06 22.18 34.14
N ALA A 92 39.29 23.49 34.11
CA ALA A 92 38.24 24.50 34.21
C ALA A 92 37.26 24.43 33.03
N THR A 93 37.78 24.28 31.80
CA THR A 93 36.93 24.12 30.61
C THR A 93 36.08 22.86 30.71
N SER A 94 36.66 21.74 31.17
CA SER A 94 35.92 20.49 31.38
C SER A 94 34.80 20.67 32.38
N SER A 95 35.08 21.27 33.55
CA SER A 95 34.08 21.49 34.59
C SER A 95 32.92 22.38 34.10
N ILE A 96 33.22 23.43 33.32
CA ILE A 96 32.18 24.30 32.75
C ILE A 96 31.34 23.55 31.71
N LEU A 97 31.98 22.75 30.85
CA LEU A 97 31.26 21.95 29.87
C LEU A 97 30.35 20.92 30.54
N ASP A 98 30.83 20.25 31.59
CA ASP A 98 30.03 19.29 32.36
C ASP A 98 28.83 19.95 33.03
N GLU A 99 28.99 21.16 33.58
CA GLU A 99 27.89 21.95 34.14
C GLU A 99 26.87 22.34 33.06
N LEU A 100 27.33 22.82 31.90
CA LEU A 100 26.46 23.20 30.79
C LEU A 100 25.70 22.01 30.22
N ILE A 101 26.35 20.85 30.09
CA ILE A 101 25.73 19.60 29.67
C ILE A 101 24.65 19.21 30.69
N SER A 102 24.99 19.16 31.98
CA SER A 102 24.06 18.77 33.05
C SER A 102 22.85 19.70 33.13
N ARG A 103 23.05 20.99 32.93
CA ARG A 103 21.96 21.97 32.87
C ARG A 103 21.07 21.75 31.66
N ASN A 104 21.65 21.54 30.48
CA ASN A 104 20.90 21.33 29.26
C ASN A 104 20.14 19.99 29.26
N THR A 105 20.72 18.93 29.81
CA THR A 105 20.03 17.63 29.95
C THR A 105 18.83 17.76 30.89
N ALA A 106 18.99 18.44 32.03
CA ALA A 106 17.87 18.69 32.94
C ALA A 106 16.77 19.57 32.33
N GLU A 107 17.12 20.53 31.47
CA GLU A 107 16.14 21.33 30.72
C GLU A 107 15.43 20.52 29.62
N LEU A 108 16.11 19.56 28.99
CA LEU A 108 15.52 18.65 28.00
C LEU A 108 14.57 17.65 28.67
N GLU A 109 14.97 17.06 29.80
CA GLU A 109 14.14 16.15 30.57
C GLU A 109 12.84 16.81 31.06
N LYS A 110 12.87 18.12 31.35
CA LYS A 110 11.67 18.88 31.72
C LYS A 110 10.77 19.29 30.54
N LYS A 111 11.29 19.24 29.31
CA LYS A 111 10.54 19.65 28.10
C LYS A 111 9.94 18.47 27.34
N VAL A 112 10.42 17.25 27.59
CA VAL A 112 9.80 16.04 27.06
C VAL A 112 8.78 15.59 28.10
N ASP A 113 7.51 15.99 27.92
CA ASP A 113 6.39 15.34 28.61
C ASP A 113 6.26 13.92 28.06
N ILE A 114 7.04 13.00 28.66
CA ILE A 114 7.04 11.57 28.33
C ILE A 114 5.61 11.01 28.44
N ASP A 115 4.81 11.57 29.34
CA ASP A 115 3.40 11.22 29.54
C ASP A 115 2.53 11.43 28.28
N GLU A 116 2.75 12.50 27.51
CA GLU A 116 1.98 12.73 26.27
C GLU A 116 2.36 11.72 25.19
N VAL A 117 3.64 11.37 25.09
CA VAL A 117 4.14 10.39 24.11
C VAL A 117 3.69 8.97 24.47
N GLU A 118 3.69 8.62 25.75
CA GLU A 118 3.20 7.32 26.23
C GLU A 118 1.68 7.18 26.03
N GLN A 119 0.91 8.23 26.32
CA GLN A 119 -0.54 8.26 26.04
C GLN A 119 -0.81 8.09 24.55
N LEU A 120 -0.12 8.84 23.69
CA LEU A 120 -0.28 8.73 22.24
C LEU A 120 0.10 7.33 21.74
N THR A 121 1.16 6.74 22.29
CA THR A 121 1.58 5.38 21.94
C THR A 121 0.53 4.35 22.33
N GLN A 122 -0.15 4.54 23.47
CA GLN A 122 -1.23 3.66 23.90
C GLN A 122 -2.47 3.81 23.00
N GLU A 123 -2.85 5.03 22.64
CA GLU A 123 -3.94 5.29 21.69
C GLU A 123 -3.69 4.63 20.32
N TYR A 124 -2.45 4.70 19.81
CA TYR A 124 -2.09 4.01 18.57
C TYR A 124 -2.20 2.49 18.66
N LYS A 125 -1.86 1.89 19.82
CA LYS A 125 -2.04 0.45 20.04
C LYS A 125 -3.52 0.06 20.04
N ASP A 126 -4.36 0.84 20.71
CA ASP A 126 -5.80 0.58 20.76
C ASP A 126 -6.43 0.66 19.35
N ILE A 127 -6.00 1.63 18.53
CA ILE A 127 -6.45 1.75 17.13
C ILE A 127 -6.00 0.53 16.30
N LEU A 128 -4.75 0.07 16.48
CA LEU A 128 -4.24 -1.12 15.78
C LEU A 128 -5.07 -2.37 16.12
N GLU A 129 -5.44 -2.55 17.39
CA GLU A 129 -6.26 -3.68 17.81
C GLU A 129 -7.65 -3.65 17.16
N VAL A 130 -8.29 -2.48 17.11
CA VAL A 130 -9.59 -2.30 16.44
C VAL A 130 -9.50 -2.64 14.94
N LEU A 131 -8.43 -2.21 14.27
CA LEU A 131 -8.21 -2.50 12.85
C LEU A 131 -7.97 -3.98 12.59
N GLU A 132 -7.24 -4.66 13.48
CA GLU A 132 -6.98 -6.10 13.36
C GLU A 132 -8.27 -6.92 13.53
N GLN A 133 -9.12 -6.53 14.49
CA GLN A 133 -10.45 -7.13 14.67
C GLN A 133 -11.37 -6.87 13.45
N ASP A 134 -11.38 -5.67 12.88
CA ASP A 134 -12.20 -5.38 11.68
C ASP A 134 -11.69 -6.16 10.45
N LYS A 135 -10.37 -6.28 10.29
CA LYS A 135 -9.76 -7.10 9.25
C LYS A 135 -10.20 -8.55 9.37
N GLN A 136 -10.18 -9.12 10.58
CA GLN A 136 -10.61 -10.49 10.82
C GLN A 136 -12.10 -10.68 10.50
N LYS A 137 -12.98 -9.78 10.98
CA LYS A 137 -14.42 -9.82 10.67
C LYS A 137 -14.71 -9.72 9.17
N LYS A 138 -13.96 -8.90 8.43
CA LYS A 138 -14.10 -8.77 6.97
C LYS A 138 -13.61 -10.03 6.26
N GLN A 139 -12.52 -10.64 6.71
CA GLN A 139 -12.02 -11.89 6.15
C GLN A 139 -13.04 -13.03 6.34
N GLU A 140 -13.63 -13.15 7.53
CA GLU A 140 -14.70 -14.12 7.81
C GLU A 140 -15.91 -13.92 6.89
N LYS A 141 -16.33 -12.66 6.65
CA LYS A 141 -17.41 -12.36 5.69
C LYS A 141 -17.06 -12.78 4.27
N ILE A 142 -15.82 -12.53 3.83
CA ILE A 142 -15.34 -12.97 2.51
C ILE A 142 -15.39 -14.48 2.42
N ASP A 143 -14.88 -15.20 3.42
CA ASP A 143 -14.88 -16.67 3.42
C ASP A 143 -16.30 -17.25 3.37
N VAL A 144 -17.25 -16.63 4.07
CA VAL A 144 -18.68 -16.99 4.00
C VAL A 144 -19.25 -16.75 2.60
N LEU A 145 -18.92 -15.63 1.95
CA LEU A 145 -19.38 -15.32 0.60
C LEU A 145 -18.76 -16.26 -0.43
N THR A 146 -17.46 -16.53 -0.35
CA THR A 146 -16.77 -17.49 -1.24
C THR A 146 -17.39 -18.88 -1.12
N LYS A 147 -17.65 -19.36 0.10
CA LYS A 147 -18.37 -20.63 0.32
C LYS A 147 -19.79 -20.63 -0.26
N LYS A 148 -20.48 -19.50 -0.25
CA LYS A 148 -21.81 -19.36 -0.88
C LYS A 148 -21.71 -19.40 -2.41
N ILE A 149 -20.69 -18.76 -2.98
CA ILE A 149 -20.41 -18.78 -4.41
C ILE A 149 -20.05 -20.19 -4.88
N ASP A 150 -19.21 -20.93 -4.15
CA ASP A 150 -18.84 -22.30 -4.50
C ASP A 150 -20.04 -23.27 -4.45
N LYS A 151 -20.98 -23.03 -3.52
CA LYS A 151 -22.26 -23.75 -3.46
C LYS A 151 -23.19 -23.36 -4.61
N PHE A 152 -23.17 -22.10 -5.03
CA PHE A 152 -23.86 -21.61 -6.22
C PHE A 152 -23.05 -21.99 -7.47
N LYS A 153 -23.18 -23.25 -7.91
CA LYS A 153 -22.76 -23.63 -9.27
C LYS A 153 -23.63 -22.88 -10.29
N PHE A 154 -23.29 -21.62 -10.58
CA PHE A 154 -23.89 -20.83 -11.63
C PHE A 154 -23.64 -21.54 -12.97
N LYS A 155 -24.61 -22.32 -13.41
CA LYS A 155 -24.67 -22.83 -14.77
C LYS A 155 -25.28 -21.70 -15.62
N PRO A 156 -24.56 -21.11 -16.59
CA PRO A 156 -25.12 -20.08 -17.44
C PRO A 156 -26.25 -20.69 -18.29
N THR A 157 -27.50 -20.52 -17.84
CA THR A 157 -28.72 -21.07 -18.44
C THR A 157 -28.90 -20.65 -19.90
N ILE A 158 -28.36 -19.49 -20.26
CA ILE A 158 -28.45 -18.92 -21.62
C ILE A 158 -27.75 -19.81 -22.65
N LYS A 159 -26.54 -20.31 -22.36
CA LYS A 159 -25.81 -21.17 -23.31
C LYS A 159 -26.55 -22.48 -23.55
N THR A 160 -27.14 -23.06 -22.50
CA THR A 160 -27.91 -24.30 -22.63
C THR A 160 -29.22 -24.11 -23.38
N GLU A 161 -29.90 -22.98 -23.18
CA GLU A 161 -31.14 -22.67 -23.91
C GLU A 161 -30.87 -22.35 -25.40
N ILE A 162 -29.77 -21.66 -25.72
CA ILE A 162 -29.37 -21.44 -27.13
C ILE A 162 -29.06 -22.77 -27.84
N ILE A 163 -28.43 -23.73 -27.15
CA ILE A 163 -28.16 -25.05 -27.73
C ILE A 163 -29.48 -25.79 -28.01
N LYS A 164 -30.42 -25.80 -27.05
CA LYS A 164 -31.75 -26.41 -27.24
C LYS A 164 -32.54 -25.75 -28.37
N ALA A 165 -32.53 -24.42 -28.46
CA ALA A 165 -33.21 -23.69 -29.51
C ALA A 165 -32.67 -24.07 -30.90
N ASN A 166 -31.34 -24.19 -31.04
CA ASN A 166 -30.71 -24.63 -32.29
C ASN A 166 -31.04 -26.09 -32.65
N GLU A 167 -31.15 -26.98 -31.66
CA GLU A 167 -31.57 -28.37 -31.90
C GLU A 167 -33.02 -28.44 -32.37
N LEU A 168 -33.93 -27.70 -31.74
CA LEU A 168 -35.33 -27.60 -32.15
C LEU A 168 -35.48 -27.02 -33.55
N HIS A 169 -34.73 -25.96 -33.88
CA HIS A 169 -34.73 -25.39 -35.23
C HIS A 169 -34.27 -26.40 -36.29
N LYS A 170 -33.20 -27.17 -36.02
CA LYS A 170 -32.75 -28.26 -36.91
C LYS A 170 -33.78 -29.37 -37.07
N GLN A 171 -34.51 -29.72 -36.00
CA GLN A 171 -35.58 -30.70 -36.06
C GLN A 171 -36.75 -30.20 -36.90
N LEU A 172 -37.14 -28.93 -36.73
CA LEU A 172 -38.16 -28.30 -37.54
C LEU A 172 -37.77 -28.30 -39.02
N GLU A 173 -36.55 -27.88 -39.36
CA GLU A 173 -36.05 -27.87 -40.74
C GLU A 173 -36.11 -29.27 -41.38
N ARG A 174 -35.71 -30.31 -40.64
CA ARG A 174 -35.81 -31.70 -41.09
C ARG A 174 -37.26 -32.15 -41.28
N MET A 175 -38.15 -31.76 -40.36
CA MET A 175 -39.56 -32.13 -40.44
C MET A 175 -40.24 -31.43 -41.61
N VAL A 176 -39.99 -30.13 -41.82
CA VAL A 176 -40.49 -29.37 -42.97
C VAL A 176 -39.99 -30.00 -44.26
N LYS A 177 -38.68 -30.29 -44.39
CA LYS A 177 -38.16 -31.00 -45.56
C LYS A 177 -38.89 -32.31 -45.79
N ARG A 178 -39.07 -33.13 -44.74
CA ARG A 178 -39.75 -34.42 -44.84
C ARG A 178 -41.23 -34.29 -45.22
N VAL A 179 -41.95 -33.35 -44.62
CA VAL A 179 -43.37 -33.09 -44.88
C VAL A 179 -43.54 -32.57 -46.30
N SER A 180 -42.76 -31.57 -46.71
CA SER A 180 -42.79 -31.04 -48.07
C SER A 180 -42.40 -32.10 -49.11
N THR A 181 -41.40 -32.95 -48.85
CA THR A 181 -41.07 -34.07 -49.76
C THR A 181 -42.19 -35.11 -49.82
N LYS A 182 -42.82 -35.48 -48.70
CA LYS A 182 -43.97 -36.40 -48.68
C LYS A 182 -45.18 -35.79 -49.39
N TYR A 183 -45.41 -34.50 -49.18
CA TYR A 183 -46.51 -33.75 -49.77
C TYR A 183 -46.35 -33.63 -51.29
N LEU A 184 -45.14 -33.36 -51.78
CA LEU A 184 -44.83 -33.34 -53.20
C LEU A 184 -44.95 -34.72 -53.85
N ALA A 185 -44.63 -35.79 -53.12
CA ALA A 185 -44.85 -37.17 -53.57
C ALA A 185 -46.34 -37.55 -53.61
N LEU A 186 -47.19 -36.89 -52.82
CA LEU A 186 -48.65 -37.06 -52.82
C LEU A 186 -49.34 -36.16 -53.87
N SER A 187 -48.70 -35.07 -54.30
CA SER A 187 -49.29 -34.05 -55.18
C SER A 187 -48.89 -34.14 -56.65
N SER A 188 -48.23 -35.22 -57.11
CA SER A 188 -47.89 -35.43 -58.52
C SER A 188 -48.09 -36.91 -58.89
N ASP A 189 -48.72 -37.35 -59.99
CA ASP A 189 -49.23 -36.71 -61.20
C ASP A 189 -48.44 -35.48 -61.68
N ALA A 190 -47.31 -35.76 -62.34
CA ALA A 190 -46.38 -34.89 -63.07
C ALA A 190 -44.98 -34.74 -62.42
N SER A 191 -43.99 -35.28 -63.11
CA SER A 191 -42.55 -35.18 -62.84
C SER A 191 -42.08 -33.72 -62.69
N LEU A 192 -41.80 -33.30 -61.45
CA LEU A 192 -41.16 -32.03 -61.13
C LEU A 192 -39.63 -32.15 -61.16
N ASP A 193 -38.97 -31.17 -61.77
CA ASP A 193 -37.51 -31.12 -61.91
C ASP A 193 -36.82 -30.75 -60.57
N LYS A 194 -35.62 -31.28 -60.31
CA LYS A 194 -34.91 -31.15 -59.02
C LYS A 194 -34.65 -29.68 -58.63
N ALA A 195 -34.55 -28.80 -59.63
CA ALA A 195 -34.40 -27.36 -59.45
C ALA A 195 -35.69 -26.69 -58.93
N GLN A 196 -36.86 -27.10 -59.44
CA GLN A 196 -38.16 -26.60 -59.01
C GLN A 196 -38.49 -27.06 -57.58
N LEU A 197 -38.18 -28.32 -57.26
CA LEU A 197 -38.30 -28.87 -55.90
C LEU A 197 -37.50 -28.05 -54.87
N ASN A 198 -36.24 -27.74 -55.18
CA ASN A 198 -35.40 -26.93 -54.31
C ASN A 198 -35.89 -25.47 -54.19
N HIS A 199 -36.50 -24.93 -55.24
CA HIS A 199 -37.09 -23.60 -55.20
C HIS A 199 -38.34 -23.56 -54.31
N HIS A 200 -39.23 -24.55 -54.43
CA HIS A 200 -40.40 -24.68 -53.56
C HIS A 200 -40.01 -24.92 -52.10
N LEU A 201 -39.05 -25.81 -51.82
CA LEU A 201 -38.54 -26.01 -50.47
C LEU A 201 -37.98 -24.72 -49.86
N LYS A 202 -37.20 -23.94 -50.65
CA LYS A 202 -36.69 -22.64 -50.19
C LYS A 202 -37.81 -21.63 -49.94
N SER A 203 -38.83 -21.58 -50.79
CA SER A 203 -39.99 -20.70 -50.61
C SER A 203 -40.79 -21.07 -49.35
N THR A 204 -41.06 -22.36 -49.13
CA THR A 204 -41.78 -22.83 -47.93
C THR A 204 -40.95 -22.64 -46.65
N THR A 205 -39.64 -22.88 -46.66
CA THR A 205 -38.77 -22.60 -45.49
C THR A 205 -38.72 -21.10 -45.20
N LYS A 206 -38.58 -20.24 -46.21
CA LYS A 206 -38.62 -18.78 -46.03
C LYS A 206 -39.94 -18.31 -45.41
N LEU A 207 -41.06 -18.84 -45.89
CA LEU A 207 -42.38 -18.52 -45.33
C LEU A 207 -42.50 -18.96 -43.86
N ILE A 208 -41.94 -20.12 -43.49
CA ILE A 208 -41.91 -20.58 -42.10
C ILE A 208 -40.98 -19.71 -41.25
N ASP A 209 -39.80 -19.33 -41.75
CA ASP A 209 -38.88 -18.44 -41.04
C ASP A 209 -39.52 -17.06 -40.82
N GLN A 210 -40.27 -16.54 -41.80
CA GLN A 210 -41.03 -15.29 -41.66
C GLN A 210 -42.16 -15.42 -40.64
N LEU A 211 -42.89 -16.54 -40.63
CA LEU A 211 -43.94 -16.79 -39.64
C LEU A 211 -43.39 -16.93 -38.22
N LEU A 212 -42.19 -17.52 -38.04
CA LEU A 212 -41.53 -17.66 -36.74
C LEU A 212 -41.02 -16.34 -36.16
N LEU A 213 -40.83 -15.30 -36.98
CA LEU A 213 -40.46 -13.96 -36.54
C LEU A 213 -41.64 -13.19 -35.90
N GLY A 214 -42.86 -13.75 -35.93
CA GLY A 214 -44.02 -13.28 -35.17
C GLY A 214 -44.90 -12.24 -35.89
N ASP A 215 -44.50 -11.78 -37.07
CA ASP A 215 -45.23 -10.76 -37.83
C ASP A 215 -46.32 -11.38 -38.74
N TRP A 216 -47.27 -10.55 -39.16
CA TRP A 216 -48.26 -10.90 -40.18
C TRP A 216 -47.57 -11.01 -41.53
N VAL A 217 -47.62 -12.19 -42.15
CA VAL A 217 -46.93 -12.46 -43.42
C VAL A 217 -47.96 -12.58 -44.54
N GLU A 218 -47.77 -11.79 -45.60
CA GLU A 218 -48.46 -12.01 -46.88
C GLU A 218 -47.76 -13.14 -47.65
N PRO A 219 -48.42 -14.29 -47.86
CA PRO A 219 -47.81 -15.42 -48.52
C PRO A 219 -47.72 -15.20 -50.04
N GLU A 220 -46.60 -15.55 -50.65
CA GLU A 220 -46.52 -15.66 -52.12
C GLU A 220 -47.47 -16.76 -52.60
N TYR A 221 -48.51 -16.37 -53.33
CA TYR A 221 -49.56 -17.26 -53.85
C TYR A 221 -49.08 -18.15 -54.99
N ASN A 222 -48.35 -19.19 -54.64
CA ASN A 222 -48.19 -20.37 -55.49
C ASN A 222 -49.29 -21.40 -55.14
N THR A 223 -49.78 -22.16 -56.12
CA THR A 223 -50.79 -23.23 -55.93
C THR A 223 -50.43 -24.17 -54.79
N HIS A 224 -49.14 -24.44 -54.60
CA HIS A 224 -48.62 -25.28 -53.52
C HIS A 224 -48.58 -24.59 -52.15
N ASN A 225 -48.22 -23.31 -52.10
CA ASN A 225 -48.23 -22.53 -50.85
C ASN A 225 -49.66 -22.33 -50.34
N LYS A 226 -50.63 -22.13 -51.24
CA LYS A 226 -52.06 -22.01 -50.89
C LYS A 226 -52.58 -23.26 -50.18
N PHE A 227 -52.28 -24.45 -50.69
CA PHE A 227 -52.72 -25.69 -50.06
C PHE A 227 -51.98 -26.00 -48.74
N PHE A 228 -50.70 -25.65 -48.65
CA PHE A 228 -49.94 -25.75 -47.41
C PHE A 228 -50.54 -24.87 -46.31
N ILE A 229 -50.89 -23.62 -46.65
CA ILE A 229 -51.56 -22.68 -45.76
C ILE A 229 -52.96 -23.21 -45.39
N ASP A 230 -53.75 -23.69 -46.35
CA ASP A 230 -55.07 -24.28 -46.08
C ASP A 230 -54.97 -25.50 -45.13
N THR A 231 -53.89 -26.28 -45.22
CA THR A 231 -53.66 -27.43 -44.33
C THR A 231 -53.27 -26.99 -42.92
N LEU A 232 -52.47 -25.94 -42.79
CA LEU A 232 -52.06 -25.40 -41.49
C LEU A 232 -53.21 -24.65 -40.79
N VAL A 233 -54.08 -24.00 -41.56
CA VAL A 233 -55.32 -23.37 -41.08
C VAL A 233 -56.31 -24.44 -40.61
N LYS A 234 -56.48 -25.53 -41.37
CA LYS A 234 -57.34 -26.67 -40.95
C LYS A 234 -56.89 -27.34 -39.65
N ASN A 235 -55.61 -27.24 -39.32
CA ASN A 235 -55.04 -27.77 -38.08
C ASN A 235 -54.96 -26.72 -36.97
N ASP A 236 -55.62 -25.56 -37.11
CA ASP A 236 -55.70 -24.49 -36.11
C ASP A 236 -54.35 -23.85 -35.72
N VAL A 237 -53.31 -24.03 -36.55
CA VAL A 237 -51.95 -23.56 -36.30
C VAL A 237 -51.75 -22.10 -36.71
N LEU A 238 -52.53 -21.62 -37.70
CA LEU A 238 -52.42 -20.28 -38.26
C LEU A 238 -53.71 -19.48 -38.07
N LEU A 239 -53.55 -18.19 -37.75
CA LEU A 239 -54.60 -17.18 -37.78
C LEU A 239 -54.58 -16.52 -39.17
N LEU A 240 -55.75 -16.42 -39.78
CA LEU A 240 -55.95 -15.74 -41.07
C LEU A 240 -56.62 -14.40 -40.82
N ASN A 241 -56.00 -13.32 -41.31
CA ASN A 241 -56.67 -12.05 -41.48
C ASN A 241 -57.00 -11.88 -42.97
N ARG A 242 -58.28 -11.70 -43.29
CA ARG A 242 -58.74 -11.47 -44.66
C ARG A 242 -59.20 -10.03 -44.77
N THR A 243 -58.36 -9.20 -45.39
CA THR A 243 -58.70 -7.86 -45.87
C THR A 243 -58.94 -7.91 -47.37
N ASP A 244 -59.83 -7.06 -47.91
CA ASP A 244 -60.43 -7.19 -49.25
C ASP A 244 -59.46 -7.34 -50.44
N ASN A 245 -58.15 -7.14 -50.27
CA ASN A 245 -57.12 -7.41 -51.29
C ASN A 245 -55.88 -8.19 -50.81
N SER A 246 -55.81 -8.65 -49.56
CA SER A 246 -54.68 -9.45 -49.05
C SER A 246 -55.11 -10.46 -47.97
N VAL A 247 -54.53 -11.66 -48.01
CA VAL A 247 -54.69 -12.64 -46.92
C VAL A 247 -53.36 -12.67 -46.17
N GLU A 248 -53.38 -12.19 -44.95
CA GLU A 248 -52.23 -12.23 -44.05
C GLU A 248 -52.36 -13.42 -43.12
N VAL A 249 -51.22 -14.04 -42.80
CA VAL A 249 -51.17 -15.24 -41.99
C VAL A 249 -50.21 -15.06 -40.83
N LYS A 250 -50.61 -15.45 -39.62
CA LYS A 250 -49.78 -15.39 -38.40
C LYS A 250 -49.86 -16.72 -37.63
N LEU A 251 -48.79 -17.11 -36.95
CA LEU A 251 -48.80 -18.27 -36.05
C LEU A 251 -49.64 -17.98 -34.79
N ARG A 252 -50.52 -18.92 -34.43
CA ARG A 252 -51.38 -18.78 -33.23
C ARG A 252 -50.53 -18.98 -31.97
N GLY A 253 -50.56 -18.01 -31.04
CA GLY A 253 -49.90 -18.10 -29.74
C GLY A 253 -48.39 -17.79 -29.74
N PHE A 254 -47.83 -17.35 -30.86
CA PHE A 254 -46.52 -16.71 -30.93
C PHE A 254 -46.72 -15.18 -30.91
N ASP A 255 -47.10 -14.65 -29.75
CA ASP A 255 -47.02 -13.22 -29.48
C ASP A 255 -45.70 -12.98 -28.76
N ILE A 256 -44.78 -12.29 -29.45
CA ILE A 256 -43.56 -11.78 -28.84
C ILE A 256 -43.95 -10.46 -28.17
N GLU A 257 -44.10 -10.45 -26.85
CA GLU A 257 -44.01 -9.21 -26.05
C GLU A 257 -42.54 -8.82 -25.83
#